data_AF-A0A669BZ71-F1
#
_entry.id   AF-A0A669BZ71-F1
#
_cell.length_a   1.000
_cell.length_b   1.000
_cell.length_c   1.000
_cell.angle_alpha   90.00
_cell.angle_beta   90.00
_cell.angle_gamma   90.00
#
_symmetry.space_group_name_H-M   'P 1'
#
loop_
_entity.id
_entity.type
_entity.pdbx_description
1 polymer ?
#
loop_
_entity_poly.entity_id
_entity_poly.type
_entity_poly.pdbx_seq_one_letter_code
_entity_poly.pdbx_strand_id
1 'polypeptide(L)'
;MQDLLANVDHIKFDLEIAVEQQLGAQPLPFPGMDKSGSAVCEFFMRAACQKGGMCPFRHISGEKTVVCKHWLRGLCKKGDQCEFLHEYDMTKMPECYFYSKFGECSNKECPFLHIDPESKIKDCPWYDRGFCKHGPDCRHRHTRRVICVNYLVGFCPEGKSCKFMHPRFELPMGASEQPPLPQQNQNQAKPVPTIGRSSLSLIQLTNSTPAQRQQNNMTTVSQQNNLNANRGPRPLDQVTCYKCGEKGHYANKCTKGHLAFLSGQ
;
A
#
# COMPACT_ATOMS: atom_id res chain seq x y z
N MET A 1 -34.97 13.23 22.73
CA MET A 1 -35.95 13.77 23.72
C MET A 1 -35.28 13.94 25.07
N GLN A 2 -34.57 12.93 25.58
CA GLN A 2 -33.78 13.06 26.81
C GLN A 2 -32.73 14.19 26.73
N ASP A 3 -32.11 14.40 25.58
CA ASP A 3 -31.13 15.48 25.38
C ASP A 3 -31.72 16.90 25.49
N LEU A 4 -33.06 17.05 25.38
CA LEU A 4 -33.76 18.33 25.57
C LEU A 4 -34.27 18.51 27.01
N LEU A 5 -34.58 17.40 27.70
CA LEU A 5 -35.08 17.44 29.08
C LEU A 5 -33.95 17.45 30.12
N ALA A 6 -32.83 16.78 29.83
CA ALA A 6 -31.71 16.57 30.73
C ALA A 6 -30.40 16.68 29.94
N ASN A 7 -30.17 17.81 29.29
CA ASN A 7 -28.91 18.09 28.60
C ASN A 7 -27.77 18.17 29.62
N VAL A 8 -26.71 17.39 29.41
CA VAL A 8 -25.52 17.37 30.28
C VAL A 8 -24.27 17.94 29.61
N ASP A 9 -24.40 18.54 28.42
CA ASP A 9 -23.26 19.00 27.62
C ASP A 9 -22.48 20.15 28.29
N HIS A 10 -23.13 20.88 29.20
CA HIS A 10 -22.52 21.95 29.98
C HIS A 10 -21.79 21.44 31.24
N ILE A 11 -21.95 20.17 31.59
CA ILE A 11 -21.36 19.56 32.80
C ILE A 11 -20.13 18.78 32.38
N LYS A 12 -18.96 19.17 32.90
CA LYS A 12 -17.74 18.36 32.78
C LYS A 12 -17.73 17.27 33.84
N PHE A 13 -17.66 16.02 33.40
CA PHE A 13 -17.57 14.89 34.31
C PHE A 13 -16.12 14.63 34.70
N ASP A 14 -15.89 14.18 35.94
CA ASP A 14 -14.57 13.74 36.39
C ASP A 14 -13.98 12.64 35.48
N LEU A 15 -14.85 11.80 34.90
CA LEU A 15 -14.46 10.78 33.93
C LEU A 15 -13.84 11.38 32.67
N GLU A 16 -14.42 12.46 32.13
CA GLU A 16 -13.90 13.13 30.93
C GLU A 16 -12.51 13.69 31.20
N ILE A 17 -12.35 14.39 32.34
CA ILE A 17 -11.06 14.94 32.78
C ILE A 17 -10.03 13.82 32.98
N ALA A 18 -10.41 12.71 33.61
CA ALA A 18 -9.52 11.58 33.85
C ALA A 18 -9.07 10.87 32.56
N VAL A 19 -9.96 10.73 31.58
CA VAL A 19 -9.65 10.11 30.27
C VAL A 19 -8.73 11.02 29.44
N GLU A 20 -9.04 12.32 29.33
CA GLU A 20 -8.22 13.30 28.60
C GLU A 20 -6.81 13.41 29.18
N GLN A 21 -6.70 13.47 30.51
CA GLN A 21 -5.42 13.57 31.20
C GLN A 21 -4.71 12.21 31.39
N GLN A 22 -5.36 11.11 30.99
CA GLN A 22 -4.86 9.74 31.16
C GLN A 22 -4.44 9.43 32.62
N LEU A 23 -5.22 9.94 33.58
CA LEU A 23 -4.96 9.75 35.01
C LEU A 23 -5.06 8.27 35.38
N GLY A 24 -4.16 7.81 36.26
CA GLY A 24 -4.14 6.42 36.73
C GLY A 24 -3.63 5.37 35.73
N ALA A 25 -3.26 5.77 34.50
CA ALA A 25 -2.74 4.83 33.50
C ALA A 25 -1.29 4.41 33.82
N GLN A 26 -1.12 3.24 34.43
CA GLN A 26 0.20 2.65 34.68
C GLN A 26 0.87 2.17 33.38
N PRO A 27 2.22 2.18 33.30
CA PRO A 27 2.94 1.56 32.18
C PRO A 27 2.60 0.08 32.05
N LEU A 28 2.69 -0.45 30.83
CA LEU A 28 2.47 -1.87 30.59
C LEU A 28 3.54 -2.72 31.31
N PRO A 29 3.16 -3.88 31.87
CA PRO A 29 4.08 -4.73 32.62
C PRO A 29 5.16 -5.37 31.72
N PHE A 30 4.86 -5.58 30.43
CA PHE A 30 5.77 -6.21 29.49
C PHE A 30 5.90 -5.39 28.20
N PRO A 31 7.13 -5.23 27.67
CA PRO A 31 7.34 -4.62 26.36
C PRO A 31 6.69 -5.44 25.24
N GLY A 32 6.11 -4.76 24.24
CA GLY A 32 5.60 -5.40 23.02
C GLY A 32 4.21 -6.03 23.15
N MET A 33 3.48 -5.79 24.24
CA MET A 33 2.05 -6.12 24.32
C MET A 33 1.24 -5.41 23.24
N ASP A 34 0.22 -6.08 22.72
CA ASP A 34 -0.69 -5.50 21.75
C ASP A 34 -1.65 -4.51 22.43
N LYS A 35 -1.87 -3.38 21.77
CA LYS A 35 -2.70 -2.27 22.27
C LYS A 35 -3.89 -2.01 21.35
N SER A 36 -4.33 -3.06 20.66
CA SER A 36 -5.30 -2.97 19.55
C SER A 36 -6.70 -2.53 19.99
N GLY A 37 -7.02 -2.64 21.28
CA GLY A 37 -8.26 -2.14 21.90
C GLY A 37 -8.09 -0.90 22.78
N SER A 38 -6.87 -0.38 22.91
CA SER A 38 -6.61 0.80 23.72
C SER A 38 -6.93 2.09 22.95
N ALA A 39 -7.34 3.13 23.68
CA ALA A 39 -7.49 4.46 23.11
C ALA A 39 -6.17 4.98 22.50
N VAL A 40 -6.29 5.90 21.56
CA VAL A 40 -5.15 6.58 20.94
C VAL A 40 -4.51 7.51 21.96
N CYS A 41 -3.19 7.47 22.09
CA CYS A 41 -2.49 8.36 23.01
C CYS A 41 -2.47 9.79 22.47
N GLU A 42 -3.27 10.69 23.05
CA GLU A 42 -3.25 12.11 22.70
C GLU A 42 -1.90 12.78 22.97
N PHE A 43 -1.24 12.44 24.08
CA PHE A 43 0.10 12.95 24.37
C PHE A 43 1.13 12.53 23.31
N PHE A 44 0.98 11.35 22.70
CA PHE A 44 1.87 10.93 21.62
C PHE A 44 1.62 11.74 20.35
N MET A 45 0.36 12.02 20.01
CA MET A 45 0.02 12.90 18.88
C MET A 45 0.57 14.33 19.07
N ARG A 46 0.65 14.81 20.32
CA ARG A 46 1.26 16.10 20.69
C ARG A 46 2.77 16.03 20.97
N ALA A 47 3.42 14.88 20.72
CA ALA A 47 4.84 14.64 21.01
C ALA A 47 5.28 14.84 22.47
N ALA A 48 4.36 14.72 23.43
CA ALA A 48 4.59 14.88 24.88
C ALA A 48 4.54 13.56 25.68
N CYS A 49 4.34 12.41 25.02
CA CYS A 49 4.25 11.11 25.69
C CYS A 49 5.61 10.65 26.23
N GLN A 50 5.74 10.57 27.56
CA GLN A 50 6.98 10.13 28.23
C GLN A 50 7.06 8.59 28.41
N LYS A 51 5.95 7.87 28.21
CA LYS A 51 5.85 6.42 28.47
C LYS A 51 6.46 5.56 27.34
N GLY A 52 6.82 6.17 26.21
CA GLY A 52 7.47 5.49 25.09
C GLY A 52 6.72 4.24 24.61
N GLY A 53 7.45 3.17 24.31
CA GLY A 53 6.87 1.90 23.84
C GLY A 53 6.05 1.12 24.90
N MET A 54 6.16 1.49 26.18
CA MET A 54 5.41 0.89 27.29
C MET A 54 4.14 1.68 27.64
N CYS A 55 3.80 2.70 26.85
CA CYS A 55 2.53 3.40 26.97
C CYS A 55 1.37 2.41 26.84
N PRO A 56 0.38 2.39 27.76
CA PRO A 56 -0.80 1.52 27.66
C PRO A 56 -1.75 1.91 26.52
N PHE A 57 -1.60 3.12 25.99
CA PHE A 57 -2.37 3.66 24.87
C PHE A 57 -1.67 3.42 23.54
N ARG A 58 -2.46 3.38 22.48
CA ARG A 58 -1.98 3.13 21.12
C ARG A 58 -1.23 4.35 20.57
N HIS A 59 -0.05 4.12 20.03
CA HIS A 59 0.73 5.13 19.30
C HIS A 59 0.52 4.96 17.80
N ILE A 60 0.11 6.04 17.12
CA ILE A 60 -0.09 6.04 15.67
C ILE A 60 1.12 6.70 15.04
N SER A 61 2.06 5.89 14.57
CA SER A 61 3.23 6.37 13.82
C SER A 61 3.01 6.19 12.33
N GLY A 62 3.16 7.27 11.56
CA GLY A 62 3.13 7.28 10.10
C GLY A 62 1.76 7.04 9.47
N GLU A 63 1.65 7.45 8.20
CA GLU A 63 0.53 7.15 7.33
C GLU A 63 0.59 5.68 6.87
N LYS A 64 -0.49 4.94 7.11
CA LYS A 64 -0.63 3.53 6.71
C LYS A 64 -1.74 3.45 5.67
N THR A 65 -1.44 2.85 4.52
CA THR A 65 -2.31 2.92 3.34
C THR A 65 -3.29 1.77 3.24
N VAL A 66 -2.94 0.57 3.73
CA VAL A 66 -3.74 -0.65 3.58
C VAL A 66 -4.07 -1.25 4.94
N VAL A 67 -5.32 -1.69 5.12
CA VAL A 67 -5.79 -2.33 6.35
C VAL A 67 -5.09 -3.67 6.59
N CYS A 68 -4.70 -3.90 7.84
CA CYS A 68 -4.03 -5.13 8.26
C CYS A 68 -5.01 -6.32 8.30
N LYS A 69 -4.78 -7.30 7.42
CA LYS A 69 -5.58 -8.54 7.38
C LYS A 69 -5.56 -9.33 8.70
N HIS A 70 -4.48 -9.24 9.48
CA HIS A 70 -4.33 -9.98 10.75
C HIS A 70 -5.04 -9.27 11.91
N TRP A 71 -5.09 -7.94 11.87
CA TRP A 71 -5.81 -7.14 12.87
C TRP A 71 -7.32 -7.32 12.77
N LEU A 72 -7.86 -7.42 11.56
CA LEU A 72 -9.29 -7.75 11.34
C LEU A 72 -9.72 -9.08 12.00
N ARG A 73 -8.77 -9.98 12.27
CA ARG A 73 -9.00 -11.26 12.96
C ARG A 73 -8.59 -11.25 14.44
N GLY A 74 -8.08 -10.12 14.95
CA GLY A 74 -7.55 -10.03 16.31
C GLY A 74 -6.22 -10.79 16.54
N LEU A 75 -5.48 -11.11 15.47
CA LEU A 75 -4.26 -11.93 15.53
C LEU A 75 -2.96 -11.14 15.24
N CYS A 76 -3.03 -9.81 15.22
CA CYS A 76 -1.86 -8.99 14.92
C CYS A 76 -0.91 -8.91 16.13
N LYS A 77 0.26 -9.57 16.02
CA LYS A 77 1.32 -9.51 17.04
C LYS A 77 2.19 -8.26 16.98
N LYS A 78 2.16 -7.52 15.87
CA LYS A 78 3.00 -6.33 15.67
C LYS A 78 2.46 -5.10 16.42
N GLY A 79 1.20 -5.13 16.89
CA GLY A 79 0.58 -4.02 17.61
C GLY A 79 0.75 -2.70 16.86
N ASP A 80 1.22 -1.66 17.55
CA ASP A 80 1.46 -0.32 17.00
C ASP A 80 2.57 -0.26 15.95
N GLN A 81 3.49 -1.23 15.96
CA GLN A 81 4.61 -1.31 15.02
C GLN A 81 4.22 -2.05 13.73
N CYS A 82 2.93 -2.31 13.53
CA CYS A 82 2.45 -2.91 12.29
C CYS A 82 2.59 -1.90 11.13
N GLU A 83 3.16 -2.35 10.02
CA GLU A 83 3.24 -1.59 8.77
C GLU A 83 1.86 -1.35 8.13
N PHE A 84 0.84 -2.09 8.56
CA PHE A 84 -0.52 -2.04 8.03
C PHE A 84 -1.47 -1.31 8.98
N LEU A 85 -2.48 -0.66 8.41
CA LEU A 85 -3.46 0.15 9.14
C LEU A 85 -4.33 -0.73 10.05
N HIS A 86 -4.46 -0.33 11.31
CA HIS A 86 -5.33 -0.96 12.31
C HIS A 86 -6.61 -0.12 12.50
N GLU A 87 -7.29 0.16 11.40
CA GLU A 87 -8.53 0.91 11.36
C GLU A 87 -9.48 0.23 10.36
N TYR A 88 -10.77 0.27 10.65
CA TYR A 88 -11.78 -0.35 9.79
C TYR A 88 -12.20 0.65 8.71
N ASP A 89 -11.47 0.63 7.60
CA ASP A 89 -11.76 1.45 6.42
C ASP A 89 -11.92 0.54 5.20
N MET A 90 -13.14 0.48 4.66
CA MET A 90 -13.48 -0.38 3.51
C MET A 90 -12.73 0.04 2.25
N THR A 91 -12.39 1.32 2.10
CA THR A 91 -11.73 1.86 0.90
C THR A 91 -10.25 1.48 0.83
N LYS A 92 -9.65 1.22 1.99
CA LYS A 92 -8.23 0.84 2.15
C LYS A 92 -8.07 -0.66 2.38
N MET A 93 -9.12 -1.44 2.15
CA MET A 93 -9.05 -2.88 2.29
C MET A 93 -8.17 -3.50 1.19
N PRO A 94 -7.32 -4.49 1.49
CA PRO A 94 -6.55 -5.16 0.44
C PRO A 94 -7.45 -5.84 -0.60
N GLU A 95 -6.88 -6.02 -1.80
CA GLU A 95 -7.53 -6.72 -2.92
C GLU A 95 -7.87 -8.18 -2.54
N CYS A 96 -9.03 -8.65 -2.97
CA CYS A 96 -9.43 -10.04 -2.80
C CYS A 96 -8.57 -10.94 -3.68
N TYR A 97 -7.80 -11.83 -3.06
CA TYR A 97 -6.94 -12.78 -3.77
C TYR A 97 -7.73 -13.70 -4.72
N PHE A 98 -8.88 -14.22 -4.27
CA PHE A 98 -9.69 -15.14 -5.06
C PHE A 98 -10.28 -14.46 -6.29
N TYR A 99 -10.85 -13.27 -6.10
CA TYR A 99 -11.42 -12.50 -7.19
C TYR A 99 -10.35 -12.05 -8.20
N SER A 100 -9.20 -11.55 -7.72
CA SER A 100 -8.11 -11.11 -8.59
C SER A 100 -7.50 -12.24 -9.42
N LYS A 101 -7.44 -13.47 -8.87
CA LYS A 101 -6.80 -14.61 -9.54
C LYS A 101 -7.75 -15.47 -10.37
N PHE A 102 -8.95 -15.71 -9.87
CA PHE A 102 -9.91 -16.65 -10.46
C PHE A 102 -11.12 -15.96 -11.09
N GLY A 103 -11.28 -14.64 -10.90
CA GLY A 103 -12.44 -13.88 -11.39
C GLY A 103 -13.73 -14.11 -10.60
N GLU A 104 -13.68 -14.96 -9.56
CA GLU A 104 -14.85 -15.31 -8.74
C GLU A 104 -14.45 -15.37 -7.27
N CYS A 105 -15.31 -14.83 -6.40
CA CYS A 105 -15.18 -14.97 -4.95
C CYS A 105 -16.34 -15.81 -4.43
N SER A 106 -16.02 -16.88 -3.67
CA SER A 106 -17.04 -17.75 -3.08
C SER A 106 -17.88 -17.07 -1.99
N ASN A 107 -17.39 -15.96 -1.42
CA ASN A 107 -18.08 -15.24 -0.36
C ASN A 107 -18.84 -14.05 -0.94
N LYS A 108 -20.16 -13.99 -0.70
CA LYS A 108 -21.02 -12.87 -1.15
C LYS A 108 -20.70 -11.57 -0.40
N GLU A 109 -20.51 -11.67 0.91
CA GLU A 109 -20.11 -10.56 1.79
C GLU A 109 -18.59 -10.56 1.99
N CYS A 110 -17.83 -10.46 0.89
CA CYS A 110 -16.37 -10.40 0.97
C CYS A 110 -15.93 -9.00 1.43
N PRO A 111 -15.22 -8.83 2.57
CA PRO A 111 -14.76 -7.52 3.00
C PRO A 111 -13.70 -6.92 2.08
N PHE A 112 -12.99 -7.76 1.31
CA PHE A 112 -11.88 -7.38 0.46
C PHE A 112 -12.33 -6.79 -0.88
N LEU A 113 -11.53 -5.90 -1.45
CA LEU A 113 -11.89 -5.22 -2.70
C LEU A 113 -11.90 -6.19 -3.89
N HIS A 114 -13.04 -6.26 -4.58
CA HIS A 114 -13.18 -6.95 -5.86
C HIS A 114 -12.86 -5.97 -6.99
N ILE A 115 -11.63 -6.04 -7.52
CA ILE A 115 -11.18 -5.25 -8.65
C ILE A 115 -11.08 -6.17 -9.85
N ASP A 116 -11.81 -5.85 -10.92
CA ASP A 116 -11.72 -6.61 -12.17
C ASP A 116 -10.32 -6.43 -12.78
N PRO A 117 -9.59 -7.52 -13.08
CA PRO A 117 -8.28 -7.43 -13.71
C PRO A 117 -8.29 -6.61 -15.00
N GLU A 118 -9.38 -6.69 -15.78
CA GLU A 118 -9.60 -5.94 -17.02
C GLU A 118 -9.72 -4.42 -16.77
N SER A 119 -10.24 -4.03 -15.61
CA SER A 119 -10.35 -2.62 -15.22
C SER A 119 -9.00 -2.01 -14.80
N LYS A 120 -8.02 -2.85 -14.42
CA LYS A 120 -6.66 -2.45 -14.05
C LYS A 120 -5.79 -2.14 -15.26
N ILE A 121 -6.15 -2.67 -16.44
CA ILE A 121 -5.45 -2.37 -17.69
C ILE A 121 -5.79 -0.93 -18.08
N LYS A 122 -4.80 -0.04 -17.97
CA LYS A 122 -4.95 1.36 -18.40
C LYS A 122 -5.29 1.44 -19.89
N ASP A 123 -6.12 2.40 -20.25
CA ASP A 123 -6.40 2.72 -21.64
C ASP A 123 -5.12 3.12 -22.37
N CYS A 124 -4.99 2.68 -23.61
CA CYS A 124 -3.79 2.94 -24.40
C CYS A 124 -3.72 4.40 -24.83
N PRO A 125 -2.71 5.18 -24.39
CA PRO A 125 -2.59 6.58 -24.77
C PRO A 125 -2.36 6.82 -26.28
N TRP A 126 -1.90 5.80 -27.01
CA TRP A 126 -1.70 5.88 -28.46
C TRP A 126 -3.01 5.61 -29.21
N TYR A 127 -3.79 4.61 -28.77
CA TYR A 127 -5.09 4.31 -29.37
C TYR A 127 -6.10 5.42 -29.12
N ASP A 128 -6.07 6.05 -27.94
CA ASP A 128 -6.90 7.22 -27.62
C ASP A 128 -6.60 8.44 -28.51
N ARG A 129 -5.41 8.50 -29.08
CA ARG A 129 -5.03 9.49 -30.11
C ARG A 129 -5.42 9.08 -31.53
N GLY A 130 -6.04 7.91 -31.69
CA GLY A 130 -6.57 7.40 -32.94
C GLY A 130 -5.80 6.22 -33.53
N PHE A 131 -4.53 6.01 -33.17
CA PHE A 131 -3.75 4.90 -33.72
C PHE A 131 -2.71 4.36 -32.73
N CYS A 132 -2.78 3.06 -32.46
CA CYS A 132 -1.74 2.34 -31.71
C CYS A 132 -0.98 1.40 -32.65
N LYS A 133 0.35 1.57 -32.69
CA LYS A 133 1.27 0.72 -33.50
C LYS A 133 1.20 -0.76 -33.17
N HIS A 134 0.79 -1.11 -31.95
CA HIS A 134 0.68 -2.50 -31.50
C HIS A 134 -0.64 -3.16 -31.90
N GLY A 135 -1.60 -2.39 -32.45
CA GLY A 135 -2.85 -2.93 -32.95
C GLY A 135 -3.59 -3.78 -31.90
N PRO A 136 -4.14 -4.95 -32.27
CA PRO A 136 -4.85 -5.82 -31.33
C PRO A 136 -3.95 -6.44 -30.25
N ASP A 137 -2.63 -6.51 -30.48
CA ASP A 137 -1.66 -7.08 -29.52
C ASP A 137 -1.16 -6.06 -28.50
N CYS A 138 -1.82 -4.92 -28.36
CA CYS A 138 -1.41 -3.93 -27.38
C CYS A 138 -1.69 -4.41 -25.95
N ARG A 139 -0.68 -4.27 -25.09
CA ARG A 139 -0.82 -4.53 -23.65
C ARG A 139 -1.83 -3.60 -22.94
N HIS A 140 -2.12 -2.44 -23.52
CA HIS A 140 -3.06 -1.46 -22.97
C HIS A 140 -4.42 -1.62 -23.65
N ARG A 141 -5.48 -1.31 -22.91
CA ARG A 141 -6.85 -1.49 -23.40
C ARG A 141 -7.15 -0.52 -24.55
N HIS A 142 -7.71 -1.05 -25.63
CA HIS A 142 -8.15 -0.26 -26.79
C HIS A 142 -9.67 -0.09 -26.75
N THR A 143 -10.15 1.01 -26.16
CA THR A 143 -11.58 1.32 -26.13
C THR A 143 -11.99 2.08 -27.39
N ARG A 144 -12.69 1.40 -28.31
CA ARG A 144 -13.17 2.01 -29.55
C ARG A 144 -14.23 3.08 -29.25
N ARG A 145 -13.90 4.34 -29.50
CA ARG A 145 -14.82 5.48 -29.37
C ARG A 145 -15.04 6.16 -30.71
N VAL A 146 -16.24 6.67 -30.95
CA VAL A 146 -16.56 7.43 -32.17
C VAL A 146 -16.07 8.86 -32.01
N ILE A 147 -15.20 9.30 -32.92
CA ILE A 147 -14.63 10.64 -32.92
C ILE A 147 -15.71 11.66 -33.32
N CYS A 148 -15.77 12.79 -32.61
CA CYS A 148 -16.62 13.90 -32.98
C CYS A 148 -16.13 14.53 -34.28
N VAL A 149 -16.93 14.45 -35.34
CA VAL A 149 -16.59 15.03 -36.65
C VAL A 149 -16.43 16.55 -36.54
N ASN A 150 -17.35 17.23 -35.84
CA ASN A 150 -17.31 18.69 -35.69
C ASN A 150 -16.05 19.16 -34.94
N TYR A 151 -15.66 18.45 -33.88
CA TYR A 151 -14.43 18.73 -33.16
C TYR A 151 -13.18 18.46 -33.99
N LEU A 152 -13.19 17.39 -34.80
CA LEU A 152 -12.09 17.07 -35.70
C LEU A 152 -11.87 18.16 -36.76
N VAL A 153 -12.94 18.82 -37.21
CA VAL A 153 -12.90 19.96 -38.15
C VAL A 153 -12.48 21.27 -37.45
N GLY A 154 -12.34 21.25 -36.12
CA GLY A 154 -11.73 22.32 -35.33
C GLY A 154 -12.66 22.95 -34.29
N PHE A 155 -13.97 22.75 -34.38
CA PHE A 155 -14.93 23.33 -33.42
C PHE A 155 -16.17 22.46 -33.23
N CYS A 156 -16.43 22.05 -31.99
CA CYS A 156 -17.68 21.40 -31.61
C CYS A 156 -18.51 22.35 -30.72
N PRO A 157 -19.77 22.67 -31.09
CA PRO A 157 -20.63 23.56 -30.31
C PRO A 157 -20.99 22.99 -28.93
N GLU A 158 -20.91 21.66 -28.75
CA GLU A 158 -21.18 20.98 -27.48
C GLU A 158 -19.98 20.99 -26.51
N GLY A 159 -18.81 21.47 -26.94
CA GLY A 159 -17.63 21.62 -26.09
C GLY A 159 -17.20 20.32 -25.40
N LYS A 160 -16.82 20.39 -24.12
CA LYS A 160 -16.35 19.22 -23.34
C LYS A 160 -17.46 18.22 -22.99
N SER A 161 -18.72 18.62 -23.13
CA SER A 161 -19.91 17.81 -22.87
C SER A 161 -20.41 17.04 -24.10
N CYS A 162 -19.69 17.08 -25.22
CA CYS A 162 -20.09 16.39 -26.44
C CYS A 162 -20.23 14.88 -26.23
N LYS A 163 -21.27 14.28 -26.83
CA LYS A 163 -21.49 12.82 -26.80
C LYS A 163 -20.37 12.04 -27.51
N PHE A 164 -19.69 12.66 -28.46
CA PHE A 164 -18.64 12.05 -29.27
C PHE A 164 -17.25 12.39 -28.72
N MET A 165 -16.29 11.48 -28.93
CA MET A 165 -14.95 11.63 -28.37
C MET A 165 -14.20 12.81 -29.01
N HIS A 166 -13.63 13.67 -28.18
CA HIS A 166 -12.73 14.75 -28.58
C HIS A 166 -11.28 14.30 -28.33
N PRO A 167 -10.50 13.91 -29.36
CA PRO A 167 -9.13 13.47 -29.18
C PRO A 167 -8.27 14.61 -28.64
N ARG A 168 -7.40 14.30 -27.67
CA ARG A 168 -6.38 15.24 -27.18
C ARG A 168 -5.05 14.90 -27.85
N PHE A 169 -4.60 15.77 -28.75
CA PHE A 169 -3.37 15.57 -29.53
C PHE A 169 -2.10 16.01 -28.80
N GLU A 170 -2.23 16.68 -27.66
CA GLU A 170 -1.11 17.11 -26.82
C GLU A 170 -0.44 15.93 -26.11
N LEU A 171 0.89 15.89 -26.14
CA LEU A 171 1.68 14.95 -25.35
C LEU A 171 1.68 15.38 -23.87
N PRO A 172 1.46 14.47 -22.89
CA PRO A 172 1.83 14.75 -21.51
C PRO A 172 3.35 14.69 -21.40
N MET A 173 4.04 15.75 -21.85
CA MET A 173 5.39 16.04 -21.39
C MET A 173 5.28 16.57 -19.96
N GLY A 174 5.25 15.66 -18.97
CA GLY A 174 5.68 15.92 -17.58
C GLY A 174 5.17 17.18 -16.87
N ALA A 175 4.05 17.77 -17.28
CA ALA A 175 3.48 18.92 -16.58
C ALA A 175 2.54 18.39 -15.49
N SER A 176 3.02 18.52 -14.25
CA SER A 176 2.19 18.62 -13.05
C SER A 176 0.87 19.32 -13.35
N GLU A 177 -0.22 18.80 -12.79
CA GLU A 177 -1.51 19.48 -12.74
C GLU A 177 -1.30 20.97 -12.44
N GLN A 178 -1.47 21.82 -13.45
CA GLN A 178 -1.64 23.24 -13.23
C GLN A 178 -3.15 23.51 -13.16
N PRO A 179 -3.62 24.19 -12.11
CA PRO A 179 -4.96 24.79 -12.10
C PRO A 179 -5.10 25.75 -13.31
N PRO A 180 -6.33 26.04 -13.76
CA PRO A 180 -6.54 26.88 -14.94
C PRO A 180 -5.88 28.24 -14.75
N LEU A 181 -4.98 28.60 -15.68
CA LEU A 181 -4.32 29.90 -15.72
C LEU A 181 -5.37 31.02 -15.89
N PRO A 182 -5.31 32.10 -15.11
CA PRO A 182 -6.18 33.25 -15.30
C PRO A 182 -5.84 33.99 -16.59
N GLN A 183 -6.87 34.37 -17.35
CA GLN A 183 -6.76 35.20 -18.55
C GLN A 183 -6.09 36.53 -18.20
N GLN A 184 -4.87 36.76 -18.68
CA GLN A 184 -4.23 38.07 -18.64
C GLN A 184 -4.51 38.84 -19.93
N ASN A 185 -5.17 39.97 -19.71
CA ASN A 185 -5.50 41.01 -20.66
C ASN A 185 -4.24 41.57 -21.32
N GLN A 186 -4.27 41.73 -22.64
CA GLN A 186 -3.17 42.28 -23.42
C GLN A 186 -2.97 43.76 -23.09
N ASN A 187 -1.73 44.16 -22.82
CA ASN A 187 -1.24 45.48 -23.23
C ASN A 187 0.30 45.58 -23.21
N GLN A 188 0.84 46.03 -24.36
CA GLN A 188 2.09 46.77 -24.56
C GLN A 188 3.44 46.02 -24.79
N ALA A 189 3.73 45.82 -26.08
CA ALA A 189 4.82 46.42 -26.88
C ALA A 189 6.34 46.21 -26.57
N LYS A 190 6.99 45.50 -27.52
CA LYS A 190 8.32 45.72 -28.19
C LYS A 190 9.62 45.25 -27.49
N PRO A 191 10.75 45.03 -28.23
CA PRO A 191 10.92 44.53 -29.60
C PRO A 191 12.00 43.41 -29.74
N VAL A 192 12.05 42.84 -30.95
CA VAL A 192 12.98 41.80 -31.48
C VAL A 192 14.42 42.32 -31.65
N PRO A 193 15.43 41.44 -31.63
CA PRO A 193 16.35 41.39 -32.78
C PRO A 193 16.59 39.96 -33.31
N THR A 194 16.88 39.90 -34.61
CA THR A 194 17.00 38.73 -35.48
C THR A 194 18.46 38.24 -35.63
N ILE A 195 18.61 37.00 -36.10
CA ILE A 195 19.72 36.35 -36.87
C ILE A 195 20.66 35.47 -36.00
N GLY A 196 20.93 34.20 -36.31
CA GLY A 196 20.48 33.34 -37.40
C GLY A 196 21.10 31.93 -37.37
N ARG A 197 20.42 31.00 -38.05
CA ARG A 197 20.91 29.84 -38.85
C ARG A 197 21.85 28.76 -38.27
N SER A 198 21.33 27.52 -38.34
CA SER A 198 22.00 26.26 -38.79
C SER A 198 22.97 25.60 -37.78
N SER A 199 23.14 24.28 -37.64
CA SER A 199 22.84 23.11 -38.48
C SER A 199 23.13 21.80 -37.71
N LEU A 200 22.46 20.72 -38.13
CA LEU A 200 22.85 19.30 -38.21
C LEU A 200 23.99 18.74 -37.33
N SER A 201 23.71 17.59 -36.69
CA SER A 201 24.63 16.44 -36.57
C SER A 201 23.76 15.18 -36.35
N LEU A 202 23.38 14.46 -37.40
CA LEU A 202 24.00 13.26 -37.98
C LEU A 202 24.48 12.19 -36.97
N ILE A 203 23.91 11.00 -37.19
CA ILE A 203 24.13 9.69 -36.59
C ILE A 203 25.56 9.20 -36.83
N GLN A 204 26.14 8.49 -35.85
CA GLN A 204 27.17 7.48 -36.12
C GLN A 204 26.91 6.21 -35.30
N LEU A 205 26.64 5.13 -36.04
CA LEU A 205 26.63 3.74 -35.61
C LEU A 205 28.04 3.16 -35.71
N THR A 206 28.43 2.31 -34.76
CA THR A 206 29.46 1.27 -34.97
C THR A 206 29.09 -0.01 -34.21
N ASN A 207 28.87 -1.11 -34.96
CA ASN A 207 29.01 -2.51 -34.53
C ASN A 207 30.52 -2.84 -34.39
N SER A 208 31.07 -3.85 -33.69
CA SER A 208 30.73 -5.29 -33.66
C SER A 208 31.60 -6.06 -32.61
N THR A 209 30.99 -6.94 -31.80
CA THR A 209 31.39 -8.34 -31.37
C THR A 209 32.73 -8.67 -30.63
N PRO A 210 32.92 -9.86 -29.99
CA PRO A 210 32.01 -10.81 -29.29
C PRO A 210 32.55 -11.33 -27.91
N ALA A 211 31.82 -12.29 -27.29
CA ALA A 211 32.15 -13.13 -26.11
C ALA A 211 31.95 -12.47 -24.72
N GLN A 212 31.42 -13.10 -23.66
CA GLN A 212 31.18 -14.50 -23.34
C GLN A 212 30.07 -14.59 -22.27
N ARG A 213 29.37 -15.72 -22.27
CA ARG A 213 28.14 -16.03 -21.53
C ARG A 213 28.47 -16.45 -20.09
N GLN A 214 27.93 -15.78 -19.06
CA GLN A 214 27.90 -16.31 -17.69
C GLN A 214 26.49 -16.26 -17.10
N GLN A 215 26.12 -17.38 -16.48
CA GLN A 215 24.84 -17.65 -15.84
C GLN A 215 24.71 -16.85 -14.53
N ASN A 216 23.62 -16.09 -14.38
CA ASN A 216 23.25 -15.50 -13.09
C ASN A 216 22.23 -16.40 -12.38
N ASN A 217 22.68 -17.05 -11.31
CA ASN A 217 21.81 -17.61 -10.28
C ASN A 217 21.45 -16.50 -9.28
N MET A 218 20.15 -16.34 -9.02
CA MET A 218 19.63 -15.54 -7.91
C MET A 218 19.96 -16.23 -6.59
N THR A 219 20.60 -15.49 -5.67
CA THR A 219 20.63 -15.82 -4.24
C THR A 219 20.20 -14.62 -3.43
N THR A 220 19.19 -14.85 -2.60
CA THR A 220 18.57 -13.94 -1.64
C THR A 220 19.55 -13.60 -0.51
N VAL A 221 19.81 -12.32 -0.28
CA VAL A 221 20.53 -11.84 0.92
C VAL A 221 19.50 -11.35 1.93
N SER A 222 19.38 -12.06 3.05
CA SER A 222 18.84 -11.53 4.29
C SER A 222 20.01 -11.37 5.27
N GLN A 223 20.26 -10.13 5.67
CA GLN A 223 21.15 -9.80 6.77
C GLN A 223 20.35 -9.82 8.08
N GLN A 224 20.92 -10.41 9.13
CA GLN A 224 20.95 -9.77 10.44
C GLN A 224 22.01 -10.42 11.35
N ASN A 225 22.84 -9.53 11.91
CA ASN A 225 23.74 -9.75 13.04
C ASN A 225 22.93 -10.08 14.31
N ASN A 226 23.43 -10.95 15.20
CA ASN A 226 24.14 -10.53 16.41
C ASN A 226 24.62 -11.74 17.26
N LEU A 227 25.67 -11.47 18.00
CA LEU A 227 26.56 -12.25 18.84
C LEU A 227 25.83 -12.87 20.05
N ASN A 228 26.09 -14.15 20.37
CA ASN A 228 26.99 -14.57 21.47
C ASN A 228 26.85 -16.07 21.79
N ALA A 229 27.95 -16.65 22.28
CA ALA A 229 28.07 -17.93 22.99
C ALA A 229 28.02 -19.26 22.18
N ASN A 230 29.18 -19.61 21.63
CA ASN A 230 29.88 -20.90 21.82
C ASN A 230 29.15 -21.94 22.69
N ARG A 231 28.23 -22.71 22.10
CA ARG A 231 27.87 -24.05 22.58
C ARG A 231 27.72 -24.92 21.35
N GLY A 232 28.61 -25.91 21.21
CA GLY A 232 28.43 -26.98 20.23
C GLY A 232 27.07 -27.67 20.41
N PRO A 233 26.63 -28.47 19.43
CA PRO A 233 25.37 -29.21 19.53
C PRO A 233 25.32 -29.97 20.85
N ARG A 234 24.24 -29.78 21.63
CA ARG A 234 24.04 -30.54 22.87
C ARG A 234 24.05 -32.03 22.51
N PRO A 235 24.72 -32.88 23.32
CA PRO A 235 24.76 -34.31 23.05
C PRO A 235 23.32 -34.86 23.07
N LEU A 236 23.01 -35.78 22.15
CA LEU A 236 21.64 -36.23 21.85
C LEU A 236 20.93 -36.82 23.09
N ASP A 237 21.69 -37.40 24.01
CA ASP A 237 21.24 -37.97 25.29
C ASP A 237 20.56 -36.95 26.21
N GLN A 238 20.89 -35.65 26.09
CA GLN A 238 20.28 -34.57 26.87
C GLN A 238 19.14 -33.87 26.13
N VAL A 239 18.89 -34.24 24.87
CA VAL A 239 17.83 -33.64 24.05
C VAL A 239 16.55 -34.45 24.23
N THR A 240 15.60 -33.89 24.97
CA THR A 240 14.25 -34.44 25.10
C THR A 240 13.39 -34.02 23.91
N CYS A 241 12.80 -34.99 23.23
CA CYS A 241 11.87 -34.74 22.15
C CYS A 241 10.55 -34.17 22.69
N TYR A 242 10.19 -32.95 22.29
CA TYR A 242 8.93 -32.34 22.72
C TYR A 242 7.68 -33.01 22.15
N LYS A 243 7.79 -33.97 21.20
CA LYS A 243 6.65 -34.71 20.64
C LYS A 243 6.29 -35.98 21.42
N CYS A 244 7.29 -36.67 21.99
CA CYS A 244 7.08 -37.95 22.68
C CYS A 244 7.64 -38.00 24.11
N GLY A 245 8.32 -36.96 24.57
CA GLY A 245 8.92 -36.91 25.91
C GLY A 245 10.19 -37.74 26.09
N GLU A 246 10.63 -38.50 25.08
CA GLU A 246 11.83 -39.36 25.17
C GLU A 246 13.11 -38.58 24.82
N LYS A 247 14.21 -38.93 25.48
CA LYS A 247 15.55 -38.37 25.24
C LYS A 247 16.25 -39.11 24.09
N GLY A 248 17.24 -38.49 23.45
CA GLY A 248 18.06 -39.15 22.42
C GLY A 248 17.79 -38.69 20.98
N HIS A 249 16.81 -37.82 20.73
CA HIS A 249 16.52 -37.32 19.38
C HIS A 249 15.81 -35.96 19.38
N TYR A 250 16.01 -35.20 18.30
CA TYR A 250 15.26 -33.96 18.04
C TYR A 250 13.89 -34.30 17.44
N ALA A 251 12.88 -33.46 17.70
CA ALA A 251 11.50 -33.70 17.27
C ALA A 251 11.30 -33.85 15.76
N ASN A 252 12.21 -33.33 14.94
CA ASN A 252 12.20 -33.49 13.49
C ASN A 252 12.55 -34.92 13.03
N LYS A 253 13.13 -35.73 13.93
CA LYS A 253 13.51 -37.14 13.70
C LYS A 253 12.68 -38.10 14.58
N CYS A 254 11.57 -37.64 15.13
CA CYS A 254 10.73 -38.45 16.00
C CYS A 254 9.97 -39.50 15.20
N THR A 255 10.18 -40.78 15.54
CA THR A 255 9.55 -41.93 14.88
C THR A 255 8.09 -42.12 15.27
N LYS A 256 7.63 -41.51 16.37
CA LYS A 256 6.25 -41.68 16.88
C LYS A 256 5.20 -40.79 16.18
N GLY A 257 5.59 -40.07 15.11
CA GLY A 257 4.66 -39.27 14.30
C GLY A 257 4.03 -38.09 15.05
N HIS A 258 3.14 -37.34 14.38
CA HIS A 258 2.51 -36.12 14.93
C HIS A 258 1.51 -36.39 16.06
N LEU A 259 1.06 -37.64 16.25
CA LEU A 259 -0.01 -38.01 17.18
C LEU A 259 0.49 -38.54 18.54
N ALA A 260 1.80 -38.61 18.78
CA ALA A 260 2.38 -39.12 20.03
C ALA A 260 2.05 -38.28 21.28
N PHE A 261 1.52 -37.06 21.10
CA PHE A 261 1.11 -36.18 22.20
C PHE A 261 -0.09 -36.72 23.01
N LEU A 262 -0.81 -37.73 22.51
CA LEU A 262 -2.03 -38.25 23.15
C LEU A 262 -1.80 -39.46 24.07
N SER A 263 -0.56 -39.96 24.18
CA SER A 263 -0.27 -41.19 24.93
C SER A 263 0.42 -40.96 26.28
N GLY A 264 0.42 -39.73 26.80
CA GLY A 264 0.99 -39.39 28.10
C GLY A 264 -0.05 -38.82 29.06
N GLN A 265 -0.85 -39.70 29.66
CA GLN A 265 -1.47 -39.48 30.97
C GLN A 265 -0.97 -40.58 31.90
#